data_AF-A0A973MAX0-F1
#
_entry.id   AF-A0A973MAX0-F1
#
_cell.length_a   1.000
_cell.length_b   1.000
_cell.length_c   1.000
_cell.angle_alpha   90.00
_cell.angle_beta   90.00
_cell.angle_gamma   90.00
#
_symmetry.space_group_name_H-M   'P 1'
#
loop_
_entity.id
_entity.type
_entity.pdbx_description
1 polymer ?
#
loop_
_entity_poly.entity_id
_entity_poly.type
_entity_poly.pdbx_seq_one_letter_code
_entity_poly.pdbx_strand_id
1 'polypeptide(L)'
;MSRPLPAHGTLSRYKYHRCRCLTCCDGWRDYSRNTRRQQAYGRWEPLVDPAPVRAHVEALQAAGLGLHRIAELAGVAQSTVSRLLYGKNGRPPQQKMQRAKAERILAVQVCPDAHANGAMIDATGSRRRIQALVALGWTHRALAPHIGVHPMYVGDFTTNTLVTAVHARTVAAVYNQLWNKDPLQHGVTKGGAKRSRNLAARRGWPPPLAWDDETIDDPTAEPASPAAETELNRDELAALRRDEISHLAGYGLPPEEIAARLSVGVSTVTGILREQRTAA
;
A
#
# COMPACT_ATOMS: atom_id res chain seq x y z
N MET A 1 33.39 20.73 -33.16
CA MET A 1 33.71 21.91 -32.32
C MET A 1 34.18 21.42 -30.95
N SER A 2 35.41 21.73 -30.56
CA SER A 2 35.96 21.37 -29.25
C SER A 2 35.25 22.17 -28.16
N ARG A 3 34.83 21.48 -27.07
CA ARG A 3 34.14 22.10 -25.95
C ARG A 3 35.11 23.11 -25.27
N PRO A 4 34.69 24.37 -25.01
CA PRO A 4 35.57 25.37 -24.43
C PRO A 4 36.06 24.93 -23.05
N LEU A 5 37.30 25.28 -22.73
CA LEU A 5 37.90 24.96 -21.43
C LEU A 5 37.07 25.59 -20.30
N PRO A 6 36.94 24.92 -19.13
CA PRO A 6 36.26 25.50 -17.97
C PRO A 6 36.88 26.85 -17.55
N ALA A 7 36.16 27.70 -16.83
CA ALA A 7 36.73 28.94 -16.29
C ALA A 7 37.85 28.66 -15.26
N HIS A 8 38.82 29.58 -15.15
CA HIS A 8 39.83 29.54 -14.08
C HIS A 8 39.15 29.64 -12.70
N GLY A 9 39.77 29.07 -11.66
CA GLY A 9 39.18 28.99 -10.32
C GLY A 9 38.20 27.82 -10.11
N THR A 10 37.78 27.13 -11.17
CA THR A 10 36.92 25.94 -11.02
C THR A 10 37.72 24.69 -10.68
N LEU A 11 37.11 23.78 -9.90
CA LEU A 11 37.70 22.49 -9.54
C LEU A 11 38.09 21.67 -10.79
N SER A 12 37.26 21.75 -11.83
CA SER A 12 37.46 21.02 -13.08
C SER A 12 38.73 21.46 -13.82
N ARG A 13 38.99 22.78 -13.87
CA ARG A 13 40.20 23.33 -14.51
C ARG A 13 41.47 22.89 -13.80
N TYR A 14 41.44 22.82 -12.46
CA TYR A 14 42.57 22.36 -11.66
C TYR A 14 42.79 20.83 -11.78
N LYS A 15 41.73 20.02 -11.64
CA LYS A 15 41.84 18.54 -11.61
C LYS A 15 42.05 17.91 -12.97
N TYR A 16 41.20 18.24 -13.93
CA TYR A 16 41.13 17.51 -15.21
C TYR A 16 41.94 18.18 -16.32
N HIS A 17 42.09 19.51 -16.26
CA HIS A 17 42.90 20.29 -17.22
C HIS A 17 44.25 20.73 -16.65
N ARG A 18 44.61 20.28 -15.44
CA ARG A 18 45.91 20.44 -14.78
C ARG A 18 46.44 21.89 -14.71
N CYS A 19 45.56 22.89 -14.73
CA CYS A 19 45.96 24.28 -14.56
C CYS A 19 46.41 24.54 -13.11
N ARG A 20 47.55 25.21 -12.92
CA ARG A 20 48.17 25.48 -11.61
C ARG A 20 48.35 26.97 -11.31
N CYS A 21 47.69 27.86 -12.05
CA CYS A 21 47.71 29.29 -11.73
C CYS A 21 47.09 29.56 -10.35
N LEU A 22 47.44 30.69 -9.75
CA LEU A 22 46.99 31.07 -8.40
C LEU A 22 45.48 30.93 -8.22
N THR A 23 44.68 31.47 -9.16
CA THR A 23 43.21 31.38 -9.11
C THR A 23 42.70 29.94 -9.05
N CYS A 24 43.28 29.02 -9.82
CA CYS A 24 42.89 27.59 -9.82
C CYS A 24 43.33 26.88 -8.53
N CYS A 25 44.49 27.23 -7.99
CA CYS A 25 44.97 26.73 -6.71
C CYS A 25 44.12 27.22 -5.54
N ASP A 26 43.67 28.48 -5.58
CA ASP A 26 42.78 29.06 -4.57
C ASP A 26 41.39 28.41 -4.61
N GLY A 27 40.82 28.22 -5.81
CA GLY A 27 39.58 27.47 -5.97
C GLY A 27 39.67 26.02 -5.46
N TRP A 28 40.83 25.36 -5.61
CA TRP A 28 41.08 24.04 -5.00
C TRP A 28 41.14 24.12 -3.46
N ARG A 29 41.85 25.10 -2.90
CA ARG A 29 41.95 25.31 -1.44
C ARG A 29 40.60 25.63 -0.83
N ASP A 30 39.77 26.44 -1.48
CA ASP A 30 38.42 26.77 -1.03
C ASP A 30 37.53 25.53 -0.99
N TYR A 31 37.55 24.72 -2.05
CA TYR A 31 36.86 23.45 -2.07
C TYR A 31 37.34 22.50 -0.96
N SER A 32 38.66 22.38 -0.75
CA SER A 32 39.23 21.55 0.32
C SER A 32 38.86 22.06 1.71
N ARG A 33 38.88 23.38 1.96
CA ARG A 33 38.45 24.00 3.22
C ARG A 33 36.97 23.76 3.48
N ASN A 34 36.12 23.95 2.48
CA ASN A 34 34.68 23.70 2.58
C ASN A 34 34.42 22.21 2.89
N THR A 35 35.10 21.29 2.21
CA THR A 35 34.95 19.85 2.46
C THR A 35 35.36 19.47 3.89
N ARG A 36 36.48 20.00 4.39
CA ARG A 36 36.92 19.78 5.79
C ARG A 36 35.93 20.35 6.81
N ARG A 37 35.37 21.53 6.55
CA ARG A 37 34.31 22.13 7.39
C ARG A 37 33.07 21.23 7.43
N GLN A 38 32.59 20.74 6.30
CA GLN A 38 31.43 19.84 6.25
C GLN A 38 31.67 18.51 6.97
N GLN A 39 32.89 17.97 6.89
CA GLN A 39 33.30 16.78 7.66
C GLN A 39 33.31 17.06 9.16
N ALA A 40 33.91 18.17 9.59
CA ALA A 40 33.95 18.58 11.01
C ALA A 40 32.55 18.86 11.58
N TYR A 41 31.64 19.40 10.77
CA TYR A 41 30.24 19.64 11.15
C TYR A 41 29.34 18.39 11.04
N GLY A 42 29.89 17.22 10.68
CA GLY A 42 29.11 15.98 10.53
C GLY A 42 28.10 15.99 9.36
N ARG A 43 28.11 17.02 8.51
CA ARG A 43 27.21 17.18 7.35
C ARG A 43 27.75 16.53 6.09
N TRP A 44 28.96 15.97 6.14
CA TRP A 44 29.55 15.24 5.02
C TRP A 44 28.96 13.83 4.98
N GLU A 45 28.11 13.57 3.99
CA GLU A 45 27.56 12.24 3.73
C GLU A 45 28.53 11.41 2.87
N PRO A 46 28.96 10.22 3.35
CA PRO A 46 29.76 9.32 2.54
C PRO A 46 28.98 8.80 1.34
N LEU A 47 29.70 8.53 0.24
CA LEU A 47 29.12 7.82 -0.88
C LEU A 47 28.92 6.34 -0.51
N VAL A 48 27.75 5.81 -0.85
CA VAL A 48 27.33 4.44 -0.56
C VAL A 48 27.39 3.56 -1.81
N ASP A 49 27.40 2.25 -1.60
CA ASP A 49 27.26 1.25 -2.67
C ASP A 49 25.85 1.31 -3.28
N PRO A 50 25.73 1.54 -4.61
CA PRO A 50 24.45 1.55 -5.29
C PRO A 50 23.83 0.17 -5.55
N ALA A 51 24.51 -0.95 -5.25
CA ALA A 51 23.98 -2.29 -5.57
C ALA A 51 22.60 -2.59 -4.96
N PRO A 52 22.31 -2.31 -3.67
CA PRO A 52 20.96 -2.52 -3.12
C PRO A 52 19.91 -1.63 -3.79
N VAL A 53 20.30 -0.41 -4.17
CA VAL A 53 19.41 0.54 -4.85
C VAL A 53 19.06 0.04 -6.26
N ARG A 54 20.02 -0.56 -6.98
CA ARG A 54 19.77 -1.18 -8.30
C ARG A 54 18.76 -2.32 -8.21
N ALA A 55 19.01 -3.27 -7.31
CA ALA A 55 18.13 -4.41 -7.10
C ALA A 55 16.70 -3.95 -6.76
N HIS A 56 16.57 -2.91 -5.93
CA HIS A 56 15.27 -2.31 -5.62
C HIS A 56 14.59 -1.70 -6.85
N VAL A 57 15.31 -0.90 -7.65
CA VAL A 57 14.74 -0.33 -8.89
C VAL A 57 14.32 -1.41 -9.88
N GLU A 58 15.09 -2.49 -10.01
CA GLU A 58 14.74 -3.64 -10.86
C GLU A 58 13.47 -4.34 -10.35
N ALA A 59 13.33 -4.52 -9.03
CA ALA A 59 12.10 -5.04 -8.43
C ALA A 59 10.88 -4.12 -8.68
N LEU A 60 11.05 -2.81 -8.55
CA LEU A 60 10.01 -1.83 -8.89
C LEU A 60 9.62 -1.89 -10.38
N GLN A 61 10.59 -2.08 -11.28
CA GLN A 61 10.31 -2.27 -12.71
C GLN A 61 9.58 -3.57 -12.99
N ALA A 62 9.98 -4.67 -12.34
CA ALA A 62 9.29 -5.96 -12.45
C ALA A 62 7.85 -5.87 -11.95
N ALA A 63 7.60 -5.03 -10.94
CA ALA A 63 6.27 -4.69 -10.46
C ALA A 63 5.51 -3.71 -11.37
N GLY A 64 6.09 -3.22 -12.46
CA GLY A 64 5.42 -2.37 -13.46
C GLY A 64 5.59 -0.86 -13.28
N LEU A 65 6.50 -0.39 -12.40
CA LEU A 65 6.82 1.03 -12.29
C LEU A 65 7.90 1.42 -13.33
N GLY A 66 7.57 2.36 -14.21
CA GLY A 66 8.53 2.92 -15.15
C GLY A 66 9.57 3.84 -14.48
N LEU A 67 10.78 3.93 -15.05
CA LEU A 67 11.90 4.71 -14.49
C LEU A 67 11.57 6.19 -14.23
N HIS A 68 10.75 6.80 -15.09
CA HIS A 68 10.30 8.18 -14.89
C HIS A 68 9.49 8.30 -13.59
N ARG A 69 8.56 7.38 -13.36
CA ARG A 69 7.69 7.38 -12.18
C ARG A 69 8.47 7.06 -10.89
N ILE A 70 9.41 6.11 -10.95
CA ILE A 70 10.33 5.83 -9.83
C ILE A 70 11.12 7.09 -9.47
N ALA A 71 11.64 7.81 -10.46
CA ALA A 71 12.38 9.05 -10.23
C ALA A 71 11.51 10.16 -9.64
N GLU A 72 10.27 10.30 -10.11
CA GLU A 72 9.28 11.22 -9.59
C GLU A 72 8.93 10.94 -8.12
N LEU A 73 8.63 9.68 -7.77
CA LEU A 73 8.31 9.25 -6.41
C LEU A 73 9.50 9.42 -5.45
N ALA A 74 10.71 9.10 -5.91
CA ALA A 74 11.94 9.35 -5.16
C ALA A 74 12.35 10.84 -5.15
N GLY A 75 11.67 11.70 -5.93
CA GLY A 75 12.00 13.11 -6.19
C GLY A 75 13.46 13.35 -6.59
N VAL A 76 13.99 12.48 -7.45
CA VAL A 76 15.31 12.59 -8.07
C VAL A 76 15.16 12.83 -9.58
N ALA A 77 16.19 13.36 -10.23
CA ALA A 77 16.17 13.49 -11.69
C ALA A 77 16.15 12.09 -12.35
N GLN A 78 15.31 11.89 -13.38
CA GLN A 78 15.22 10.62 -14.14
C GLN A 78 16.58 10.13 -14.66
N SER A 79 17.46 11.07 -15.06
CA SER A 79 18.82 10.73 -15.48
C SER A 79 19.70 10.12 -14.38
N THR A 80 19.33 10.26 -13.11
CA THR A 80 19.98 9.61 -11.96
C THR A 80 19.66 8.12 -11.96
N VAL A 81 18.38 7.75 -12.11
CA VAL A 81 17.92 6.36 -12.15
C VAL A 81 18.42 5.66 -13.43
N SER A 82 18.38 6.35 -14.57
CA SER A 82 18.93 5.81 -15.82
C SER A 82 20.44 5.52 -15.74
N ARG A 83 21.24 6.42 -15.12
CA ARG A 83 22.68 6.20 -14.90
C ARG A 83 22.99 5.11 -13.89
N LEU A 84 22.10 4.92 -12.91
CA LEU A 84 22.21 3.88 -11.90
C LEU A 84 22.14 2.50 -12.55
N LEU A 85 21.23 2.30 -13.51
CA LEU A 85 21.03 1.01 -14.19
C LEU A 85 21.96 0.80 -15.39
N TYR A 86 22.05 1.79 -16.29
CA TYR A 86 22.68 1.59 -17.61
C TYR A 86 24.01 2.34 -17.77
N GLY A 87 24.39 3.18 -16.81
CA GLY A 87 25.55 4.05 -16.94
C GLY A 87 25.32 5.21 -17.91
N LYS A 88 26.39 5.76 -18.49
CA LYS A 88 26.31 6.88 -19.44
C LYS A 88 27.50 6.94 -20.39
N ASN A 89 27.26 7.18 -21.67
CA ASN A 89 28.29 7.42 -22.69
C ASN A 89 29.37 6.31 -22.70
N GLY A 90 28.95 5.04 -22.74
CA GLY A 90 29.85 3.88 -22.72
C GLY A 90 30.56 3.61 -21.38
N ARG A 91 30.27 4.40 -20.34
CA ARG A 91 30.75 4.14 -18.98
C ARG A 91 29.81 3.16 -18.28
N PRO A 92 30.35 2.28 -17.43
CA PRO A 92 29.54 1.34 -16.68
C PRO A 92 28.58 2.07 -15.73
N PRO A 93 27.55 1.37 -15.22
CA PRO A 93 26.65 1.86 -14.19
C PRO A 93 27.40 2.45 -12.99
N GLN A 94 26.77 3.42 -12.32
CA GLN A 94 27.42 4.12 -11.20
C GLN A 94 27.89 3.11 -10.13
N GLN A 95 29.09 3.34 -9.61
CA GLN A 95 29.73 2.51 -8.56
C GLN A 95 29.66 3.16 -7.18
N LYS A 96 29.22 4.42 -7.12
CA LYS A 96 29.08 5.21 -5.90
C LYS A 96 27.88 6.14 -6.03
N MET A 97 27.06 6.23 -4.97
CA MET A 97 25.87 7.07 -4.93
C MET A 97 25.87 7.91 -3.64
N GLN A 98 25.24 9.09 -3.67
CA GLN A 98 25.02 9.89 -2.46
C GLN A 98 24.00 9.19 -1.56
N ARG A 99 24.29 9.09 -0.25
CA ARG A 99 23.42 8.42 0.73
C ARG A 99 21.98 8.95 0.66
N ALA A 100 21.78 10.27 0.74
CA ALA A 100 20.43 10.85 0.66
C ALA A 100 19.65 10.45 -0.61
N LYS A 101 20.31 10.21 -1.75
CA LYS A 101 19.63 9.74 -2.97
C LYS A 101 19.29 8.26 -2.91
N ALA A 102 20.19 7.45 -2.36
CA ALA A 102 19.96 6.02 -2.16
C ALA A 102 18.76 5.79 -1.24
N GLU A 103 18.71 6.49 -0.10
CA GLU A 103 17.60 6.40 0.86
C GLU A 103 16.26 6.79 0.23
N ARG A 104 16.22 7.88 -0.56
CA ARG A 104 14.98 8.31 -1.24
C ARG A 104 14.49 7.31 -2.28
N ILE A 105 15.39 6.64 -3.00
CA ILE A 105 15.02 5.62 -3.98
C ILE A 105 14.55 4.34 -3.26
N LEU A 106 15.23 3.94 -2.19
CA LEU A 106 14.85 2.76 -1.39
C LEU A 106 13.52 2.96 -0.65
N ALA A 107 13.15 4.20 -0.33
CA ALA A 107 11.86 4.51 0.29
C ALA A 107 10.66 4.37 -0.67
N VAL A 108 10.88 4.25 -1.99
CA VAL A 108 9.78 4.06 -2.95
C VAL A 108 9.23 2.65 -2.80
N GLN A 109 7.94 2.54 -2.49
CA GLN A 109 7.21 1.29 -2.37
C GLN A 109 6.27 1.09 -3.56
N VAL A 110 5.98 -0.16 -3.91
CA VAL A 110 4.92 -0.51 -4.85
C VAL A 110 3.60 -0.38 -4.10
N CYS A 111 2.83 0.65 -4.44
CA CYS A 111 1.43 0.76 -4.04
C CYS A 111 0.59 1.07 -5.28
N PRO A 112 -0.73 0.82 -5.26
CA PRO A 112 -1.60 1.17 -6.38
C PRO A 112 -1.45 2.64 -6.83
N ASP A 113 -1.15 3.55 -5.91
CA ASP A 113 -0.93 4.99 -6.18
C ASP A 113 0.42 5.29 -6.85
N ALA A 114 1.38 4.37 -6.74
CA ALA A 114 2.68 4.51 -7.37
C ALA A 114 2.60 4.40 -8.90
N HIS A 115 1.56 3.77 -9.45
CA HIS A 115 1.40 3.59 -10.89
C HIS A 115 0.79 4.81 -11.59
N ALA A 116 1.29 5.12 -12.78
CA ALA A 116 0.70 6.15 -13.64
C ALA A 116 -0.73 5.78 -14.05
N ASN A 117 -1.62 6.75 -14.24
CA ASN A 117 -3.06 6.54 -14.48
C ASN A 117 -3.38 5.48 -15.55
N GLY A 118 -2.67 5.51 -16.68
CA GLY A 118 -2.89 4.58 -17.80
C GLY A 118 -2.09 3.27 -17.73
N ALA A 119 -1.28 3.06 -16.69
CA ALA A 119 -0.53 1.81 -16.54
C ALA A 119 -1.50 0.65 -16.27
N MET A 120 -1.31 -0.47 -16.95
CA MET A 120 -2.04 -1.71 -16.69
C MET A 120 -1.42 -2.39 -15.49
N ILE A 121 -2.25 -2.67 -14.47
CA ILE A 121 -1.86 -3.34 -13.23
C ILE A 121 -2.76 -4.56 -12.99
N ASP A 122 -2.35 -5.42 -12.07
CA ASP A 122 -3.14 -6.57 -11.64
C ASP A 122 -4.53 -6.12 -11.15
N ALA A 123 -5.58 -6.75 -11.70
CA ALA A 123 -6.96 -6.39 -11.40
C ALA A 123 -7.53 -7.13 -10.19
N THR A 124 -6.77 -7.97 -9.49
CA THR A 124 -7.28 -8.83 -8.41
C THR A 124 -7.99 -8.04 -7.33
N GLY A 125 -7.36 -6.96 -6.86
CA GLY A 125 -7.96 -6.02 -5.92
C GLY A 125 -9.27 -5.40 -6.40
N SER A 126 -9.29 -4.93 -7.64
CA SER A 126 -10.48 -4.29 -8.23
C SER A 126 -11.61 -5.30 -8.42
N ARG A 127 -11.25 -6.49 -8.88
CA ARG A 127 -12.15 -7.61 -9.12
C ARG A 127 -12.84 -8.04 -7.85
N ARG A 128 -12.07 -8.33 -6.79
CA ARG A 128 -12.60 -8.73 -5.48
C ARG A 128 -13.54 -7.66 -4.89
N ARG A 129 -13.15 -6.38 -4.95
CA ARG A 129 -13.98 -5.27 -4.45
C ARG A 129 -15.31 -5.11 -5.19
N ILE A 130 -15.31 -5.19 -6.53
CA ILE A 130 -16.58 -5.12 -7.29
C ILE A 130 -17.44 -6.36 -7.03
N GLN A 131 -16.84 -7.56 -6.99
CA GLN A 131 -17.54 -8.80 -6.68
C GLN A 131 -18.22 -8.73 -5.30
N ALA A 132 -17.52 -8.20 -4.30
CA ALA A 132 -18.02 -8.00 -2.95
C ALA A 132 -19.20 -7.01 -2.89
N LEU A 133 -19.13 -5.88 -3.60
CA LEU A 133 -20.27 -4.95 -3.70
C LEU A 133 -21.49 -5.60 -4.36
N VAL A 134 -21.28 -6.43 -5.39
CA VAL A 134 -22.38 -7.19 -6.02
C VAL A 134 -22.97 -8.22 -5.04
N ALA A 135 -22.13 -8.86 -4.20
CA ALA A 135 -22.57 -9.76 -3.14
C ALA A 135 -23.42 -9.08 -2.06
N LEU A 136 -23.23 -7.77 -1.82
CA LEU A 136 -24.12 -6.98 -0.96
C LEU A 136 -25.45 -6.59 -1.65
N GLY A 137 -25.49 -6.66 -2.98
CA GLY A 137 -26.67 -6.31 -3.78
C GLY A 137 -26.53 -5.02 -4.59
N TRP A 138 -25.34 -4.43 -4.68
CA TRP A 138 -25.10 -3.36 -5.64
C TRP A 138 -25.24 -3.89 -7.07
N THR A 139 -25.87 -3.12 -7.95
CA THR A 139 -25.98 -3.49 -9.38
C THR A 139 -24.88 -2.80 -10.18
N HIS A 140 -24.41 -3.42 -11.26
CA HIS A 140 -23.43 -2.80 -12.16
C HIS A 140 -23.90 -1.41 -12.64
N ARG A 141 -25.19 -1.26 -12.93
CA ARG A 141 -25.79 0.02 -13.32
C ARG A 141 -25.70 1.08 -12.22
N ALA A 142 -25.84 0.69 -10.96
CA ALA A 142 -25.72 1.61 -9.83
C ALA A 142 -24.27 1.96 -9.52
N LEU A 143 -23.32 1.04 -9.74
CA LEU A 143 -21.89 1.28 -9.51
C LEU A 143 -21.26 2.17 -10.60
N ALA A 144 -21.73 2.09 -11.84
CA ALA A 144 -21.11 2.77 -12.98
C ALA A 144 -20.91 4.29 -12.80
N PRO A 145 -21.92 5.06 -12.32
CA PRO A 145 -21.76 6.50 -12.07
C PRO A 145 -20.70 6.82 -11.01
N HIS A 146 -20.56 5.97 -9.98
CA HIS A 146 -19.54 6.15 -8.94
C HIS A 146 -18.13 5.91 -9.48
N ILE A 147 -17.98 4.98 -10.42
CA ILE A 147 -16.68 4.65 -11.03
C ILE A 147 -16.35 5.63 -12.18
N GLY A 148 -17.36 6.29 -12.76
CA GLY A 148 -17.19 7.18 -13.91
C GLY A 148 -17.06 6.43 -15.24
N VAL A 149 -17.68 5.26 -15.37
CA VAL A 149 -17.67 4.44 -16.59
C VAL A 149 -19.08 4.14 -17.07
N HIS A 150 -19.21 3.70 -18.33
CA HIS A 150 -20.49 3.22 -18.84
C HIS A 150 -20.89 1.89 -18.15
N PRO A 151 -22.18 1.68 -17.79
CA PRO A 151 -22.64 0.48 -17.09
C PRO A 151 -22.24 -0.87 -17.70
N MET A 152 -22.04 -0.91 -19.02
CA MET A 152 -21.64 -2.14 -19.71
C MET A 152 -20.23 -2.61 -19.34
N TYR A 153 -19.33 -1.70 -18.96
CA TYR A 153 -17.94 -2.02 -18.64
C TYR A 153 -17.72 -2.45 -17.19
N VAL A 154 -18.71 -2.24 -16.31
CA VAL A 154 -18.56 -2.61 -14.88
C VAL A 154 -18.42 -4.12 -14.71
N GLY A 155 -19.06 -4.90 -15.60
CA GLY A 155 -18.91 -6.35 -15.63
C GLY A 155 -17.48 -6.80 -15.91
N ASP A 156 -16.74 -6.06 -16.74
CA ASP A 156 -15.37 -6.42 -17.12
C ASP A 156 -14.42 -6.38 -15.92
N PHE A 157 -14.64 -5.48 -14.96
CA PHE A 157 -13.87 -5.46 -13.71
C PHE A 157 -14.03 -6.74 -12.88
N THR A 158 -15.12 -7.49 -13.05
CA THR A 158 -15.36 -8.74 -12.31
C THR A 158 -14.61 -9.94 -12.88
N THR A 159 -14.05 -9.85 -14.08
CA THR A 159 -13.42 -10.97 -14.80
C THR A 159 -12.02 -10.68 -15.31
N ASN A 160 -11.70 -9.42 -15.62
CA ASN A 160 -10.40 -9.08 -16.19
C ASN A 160 -9.25 -9.35 -15.22
N THR A 161 -8.10 -9.70 -15.80
CA THR A 161 -6.84 -9.91 -15.07
C THR A 161 -6.04 -8.61 -14.93
N LEU A 162 -6.27 -7.65 -15.82
CA LEU A 162 -5.61 -6.35 -15.81
C LEU A 162 -6.62 -5.20 -15.84
N VAL A 163 -6.25 -4.10 -15.19
CA VAL A 163 -7.02 -2.86 -15.13
C VAL A 163 -6.08 -1.67 -15.17
N THR A 164 -6.55 -0.51 -15.63
CA THR A 164 -5.76 0.71 -15.53
C THR A 164 -5.63 1.14 -14.06
N ALA A 165 -4.47 1.66 -13.67
CA ALA A 165 -4.23 2.09 -12.29
C ALA A 165 -5.22 3.16 -11.81
N VAL A 166 -5.69 4.04 -12.72
CA VAL A 166 -6.74 5.01 -12.39
C VAL A 166 -8.04 4.33 -12.00
N HIS A 167 -8.50 3.32 -12.75
CA HIS A 167 -9.73 2.61 -12.42
C HIS A 167 -9.55 1.76 -11.16
N ALA A 168 -8.38 1.17 -10.92
CA ALA A 168 -8.13 0.44 -9.68
C ALA A 168 -8.27 1.34 -8.44
N ARG A 169 -7.68 2.54 -8.48
CA ARG A 169 -7.84 3.54 -7.42
C ARG A 169 -9.28 3.98 -7.25
N THR A 170 -9.98 4.25 -8.35
CA THR A 170 -11.39 4.64 -8.30
C THR A 170 -12.25 3.53 -7.71
N VAL A 171 -12.05 2.28 -8.11
CA VAL A 171 -12.79 1.12 -7.58
C VAL A 171 -12.52 0.95 -6.08
N ALA A 172 -11.27 1.07 -5.64
CA ALA A 172 -10.93 1.03 -4.22
C ALA A 172 -11.64 2.14 -3.42
N ALA A 173 -11.66 3.37 -3.94
CA ALA A 173 -12.37 4.49 -3.33
C ALA A 173 -13.89 4.26 -3.28
N VAL A 174 -14.49 3.77 -4.37
CA VAL A 174 -15.92 3.45 -4.45
C VAL A 174 -16.29 2.34 -3.46
N TYR A 175 -15.45 1.30 -3.36
CA TYR A 175 -15.65 0.24 -2.37
C TYR A 175 -15.68 0.79 -0.94
N ASN A 176 -14.67 1.60 -0.57
CA ASN A 176 -14.59 2.20 0.77
C ASN A 176 -15.80 3.08 1.10
N GLN A 177 -16.43 3.69 0.10
CA GLN A 177 -17.63 4.51 0.28
C GLN A 177 -18.91 3.67 0.44
N LEU A 178 -19.02 2.53 -0.25
CA LEU A 178 -20.28 1.82 -0.45
C LEU A 178 -20.40 0.49 0.31
N TRP A 179 -19.30 -0.09 0.81
CA TRP A 179 -19.31 -1.44 1.39
C TRP A 179 -20.23 -1.57 2.62
N ASN A 180 -20.45 -0.49 3.37
CA ASN A 180 -21.33 -0.48 4.55
C ASN A 180 -22.67 0.24 4.32
N LYS A 181 -23.01 0.53 3.06
CA LYS A 181 -24.22 1.26 2.67
C LYS A 181 -25.29 0.31 2.14
N ASP A 182 -26.55 0.60 2.44
CA ASP A 182 -27.70 -0.16 1.93
C ASP A 182 -27.99 0.26 0.46
N PRO A 183 -27.83 -0.65 -0.53
CA PRO A 183 -28.09 -0.33 -1.93
C PRO A 183 -29.50 0.23 -2.18
N LEU A 184 -30.49 -0.17 -1.37
CA LEU A 184 -31.88 0.28 -1.53
C LEU A 184 -32.05 1.78 -1.26
N GLN A 185 -31.27 2.33 -0.33
CA GLN A 185 -31.25 3.76 -0.01
C GLN A 185 -30.51 4.57 -1.09
N HIS A 186 -29.79 3.91 -1.98
CA HIS A 186 -29.00 4.51 -3.05
C HIS A 186 -29.57 4.19 -4.45
N GLY A 187 -30.90 4.03 -4.55
CA GLY A 187 -31.61 3.92 -5.82
C GLY A 187 -31.60 2.52 -6.45
N VAL A 188 -31.07 1.50 -5.78
CA VAL A 188 -31.20 0.11 -6.25
C VAL A 188 -32.58 -0.43 -5.88
N THR A 189 -33.30 -0.98 -6.85
CA THR A 189 -34.60 -1.61 -6.57
C THR A 189 -34.43 -2.92 -5.80
N LYS A 190 -35.42 -3.31 -4.99
CA LYS A 190 -35.42 -4.61 -4.28
C LYS A 190 -35.15 -5.80 -5.21
N GLY A 191 -35.75 -5.81 -6.40
CA GLY A 191 -35.53 -6.82 -7.42
C GLY A 191 -34.14 -6.76 -8.06
N GLY A 192 -33.56 -5.57 -8.22
CA GLY A 192 -32.17 -5.38 -8.66
C GLY A 192 -31.18 -5.97 -7.65
N ALA A 193 -31.32 -5.60 -6.38
CA ALA A 193 -30.45 -6.07 -5.31
C ALA A 193 -30.52 -7.60 -5.13
N LYS A 194 -31.73 -8.18 -5.18
CA LYS A 194 -31.92 -9.65 -5.14
C LYS A 194 -31.21 -10.34 -6.32
N ARG A 195 -31.31 -9.79 -7.53
CA ARG A 195 -30.63 -10.36 -8.71
C ARG A 195 -29.11 -10.29 -8.59
N SER A 196 -28.55 -9.19 -8.10
CA SER A 196 -27.11 -9.06 -7.83
C SER A 196 -26.61 -10.09 -6.82
N ARG A 197 -27.30 -10.24 -5.69
CA ARG A 197 -26.94 -11.26 -4.67
C ARG A 197 -27.02 -12.67 -5.23
N ASN A 198 -28.06 -13.00 -6.00
CA ASN A 198 -28.19 -14.30 -6.66
C ASN A 198 -27.11 -14.54 -7.73
N LEU A 199 -26.64 -13.48 -8.40
CA LEU A 199 -25.51 -13.58 -9.33
C LEU A 199 -24.21 -13.90 -8.56
N ALA A 200 -23.92 -13.16 -7.50
CA ALA A 200 -22.75 -13.37 -6.66
C ALA A 200 -22.74 -14.80 -6.08
N ALA A 201 -23.85 -15.26 -5.51
CA ALA A 201 -23.97 -16.61 -4.96
C ALA A 201 -23.72 -17.70 -6.03
N ARG A 202 -24.31 -17.57 -7.23
CA ARG A 202 -24.08 -18.52 -8.33
C ARG A 202 -22.64 -18.53 -8.84
N ARG A 203 -21.92 -17.41 -8.69
CA ARG A 203 -20.53 -17.27 -9.10
C ARG A 203 -19.53 -17.52 -7.97
N GLY A 204 -20.00 -17.80 -6.75
CA GLY A 204 -19.15 -17.97 -5.57
C GLY A 204 -18.40 -16.69 -5.18
N TRP A 205 -18.97 -15.51 -5.45
CA TRP A 205 -18.31 -14.24 -5.14
C TRP A 205 -18.40 -13.91 -3.65
N PRO A 206 -17.25 -13.76 -2.95
CA PRO A 206 -17.25 -13.50 -1.50
C PRO A 206 -17.76 -12.08 -1.16
N PRO A 207 -18.42 -11.89 0.00
CA PRO A 207 -18.77 -10.56 0.51
C PRO A 207 -17.54 -9.81 1.04
N PRO A 208 -17.66 -8.50 1.35
CA PRO A 208 -16.57 -7.69 1.93
C PRO A 208 -15.84 -8.34 3.11
N LEU A 209 -16.59 -8.84 4.10
CA LEU A 209 -16.04 -9.41 5.34
C LEU A 209 -15.29 -10.73 5.15
N ALA A 210 -15.35 -11.31 3.95
CA ALA A 210 -14.55 -12.50 3.63
C ALA A 210 -13.10 -12.13 3.23
N TRP A 211 -12.79 -10.85 3.05
CA TRP A 211 -11.45 -10.37 2.70
C TRP A 211 -10.84 -9.57 3.83
N ASP A 212 -9.57 -9.83 4.12
CA ASP A 212 -8.75 -8.96 4.97
C ASP A 212 -8.29 -7.75 4.14
N ASP A 213 -8.43 -6.54 4.71
CA ASP A 213 -8.11 -5.27 4.06
C ASP A 213 -6.63 -5.17 3.63
N GLU A 214 -5.71 -5.86 4.31
CA GLU A 214 -4.28 -5.87 3.99
C GLU A 214 -3.94 -6.83 2.84
N THR A 215 -4.76 -7.86 2.62
CA THR A 215 -4.44 -8.96 1.67
C THR A 215 -5.37 -9.03 0.46
N ILE A 216 -6.43 -8.22 0.42
CA ILE A 216 -7.40 -8.19 -0.69
C ILE A 216 -6.76 -7.93 -2.06
N ASP A 217 -5.60 -7.29 -2.11
CA ASP A 217 -4.84 -7.02 -3.34
C ASP A 217 -3.82 -8.12 -3.71
N ASP A 218 -3.53 -9.04 -2.79
CA ASP A 218 -2.59 -10.14 -3.02
C ASP A 218 -3.24 -11.25 -3.87
N PRO A 219 -2.74 -11.56 -5.08
CA PRO A 219 -3.31 -12.58 -5.94
C PRO A 219 -3.29 -13.99 -5.33
N THR A 220 -2.43 -14.23 -4.33
CA THR A 220 -2.30 -15.51 -3.63
C THR A 220 -3.18 -15.62 -2.39
N ALA A 221 -3.77 -14.51 -1.92
CA ALA A 221 -4.67 -14.53 -0.78
C ALA A 221 -5.99 -15.23 -1.10
N GLU A 222 -6.52 -15.97 -0.13
CA GLU A 222 -7.80 -16.65 -0.21
C GLU A 222 -8.84 -15.97 0.69
N PRO A 223 -10.12 -15.92 0.29
CA PRO A 223 -11.16 -15.36 1.14
C PRO A 223 -11.43 -16.29 2.33
N ALA A 224 -11.73 -15.71 3.49
CA ALA A 224 -12.28 -16.45 4.60
C ALA A 224 -13.56 -17.17 4.15
N SER A 225 -13.56 -18.50 4.24
CA SER A 225 -14.73 -19.30 3.89
C SER A 225 -15.80 -19.13 4.97
N PRO A 226 -17.08 -18.90 4.63
CA PRO A 226 -18.15 -18.99 5.61
C PRO A 226 -18.27 -20.41 6.21
N ALA A 227 -17.68 -21.44 5.57
CA ALA A 227 -17.59 -22.79 6.14
C ALA A 227 -16.43 -22.96 7.14
N ALA A 228 -15.62 -21.92 7.35
CA ALA A 228 -14.55 -21.86 8.33
C ALA A 228 -14.84 -20.88 9.48
N GLU A 229 -16.08 -20.40 9.62
CA GLU A 229 -16.60 -20.21 10.96
C GLU A 229 -16.78 -21.63 11.51
N THR A 230 -15.76 -22.16 12.19
CA THR A 230 -15.99 -23.29 13.08
C THR A 230 -17.09 -22.81 14.01
N GLU A 231 -18.33 -23.31 13.84
CA GLU A 231 -19.40 -23.07 14.81
C GLU A 231 -18.80 -23.48 16.16
N LEU A 232 -18.40 -22.49 16.96
CA LEU A 232 -17.78 -22.75 18.25
C LEU A 232 -18.75 -23.65 18.99
N ASN A 233 -18.26 -24.82 19.39
CA ASN A 233 -19.14 -25.77 20.03
C ASN A 233 -19.66 -25.15 21.35
N ARG A 234 -20.70 -25.75 21.92
CA ARG A 234 -21.36 -25.23 23.12
C ARG A 234 -20.38 -24.93 24.26
N ASP A 235 -19.30 -25.71 24.37
CA ASP A 235 -18.32 -25.61 25.44
C ASP A 235 -17.32 -24.47 25.19
N GLU A 236 -16.87 -24.30 23.94
CA GLU A 236 -16.02 -23.18 23.52
C GLU A 236 -16.75 -21.84 23.68
N LEU A 237 -18.02 -21.79 23.29
CA LEU A 237 -18.85 -20.60 23.46
C LEU A 237 -19.11 -20.30 24.95
N ALA A 238 -19.24 -21.34 25.79
CA ALA A 238 -19.33 -21.16 27.23
C ALA A 238 -18.02 -20.67 27.85
N ALA A 239 -16.86 -21.11 27.35
CA ALA A 239 -15.55 -20.64 27.80
C ALA A 239 -15.35 -19.15 27.50
N LEU A 240 -15.58 -18.72 26.25
CA LEU A 240 -15.49 -17.30 25.87
C LEU A 240 -16.44 -16.42 26.67
N ARG A 241 -17.67 -16.91 26.95
CA ARG A 241 -18.61 -16.18 27.81
C ARG A 241 -18.08 -16.03 29.24
N ARG A 242 -17.44 -17.06 29.81
CA ARG A 242 -16.82 -16.96 31.15
C ARG A 242 -15.67 -15.96 31.14
N ASP A 243 -14.82 -15.98 30.13
CA ASP A 243 -13.69 -15.06 30.01
C ASP A 243 -14.17 -13.60 29.88
N GLU A 244 -15.17 -13.35 29.04
CA GLU A 244 -15.73 -12.01 28.87
C GLU A 244 -16.45 -11.50 30.13
N ILE A 245 -17.18 -12.36 30.85
CA ILE A 245 -17.77 -12.03 32.15
C ILE A 245 -16.68 -11.64 33.16
N SER A 246 -15.56 -12.37 33.17
CA SER A 246 -14.42 -12.11 34.06
C SER A 246 -13.74 -10.80 33.73
N HIS A 247 -13.53 -10.55 32.44
CA HIS A 247 -12.93 -9.32 31.93
C HIS A 247 -13.78 -8.10 32.30
N LEU A 248 -15.10 -8.15 32.07
CA LEU A 248 -16.02 -7.07 32.43
C LEU A 248 -16.14 -6.86 33.95
N ALA A 249 -16.16 -7.94 34.74
CA ALA A 249 -16.14 -7.86 36.20
C ALA A 249 -14.82 -7.27 36.72
N GLY A 250 -13.70 -7.50 36.03
CA GLY A 250 -12.39 -6.90 36.32
C GLY A 250 -12.38 -5.38 36.23
N TYR A 251 -13.25 -4.78 35.40
CA TYR A 251 -13.46 -3.33 35.36
C TYR A 251 -14.43 -2.81 36.43
N GLY A 252 -14.93 -3.68 37.32
CA GLY A 252 -15.83 -3.31 38.41
C GLY A 252 -17.29 -3.11 38.00
N LEU A 253 -17.71 -3.58 36.82
CA LEU A 253 -19.12 -3.50 36.42
C LEU A 253 -20.00 -4.40 37.30
N PRO A 254 -21.20 -3.94 37.68
CA PRO A 254 -22.13 -4.75 38.46
C PRO A 254 -22.74 -5.89 37.61
N PRO A 255 -23.11 -7.04 38.21
CA PRO A 255 -23.58 -8.22 37.48
C PRO A 255 -24.80 -7.98 36.57
N GLU A 256 -25.73 -7.10 36.96
CA GLU A 256 -26.87 -6.71 36.14
C GLU A 256 -26.48 -6.03 34.82
N GLU A 257 -25.43 -5.20 34.83
CA GLU A 257 -24.96 -4.47 33.66
C GLU A 257 -24.18 -5.39 32.71
N ILE A 258 -23.38 -6.30 33.26
CA ILE A 258 -22.70 -7.35 32.49
C ILE A 258 -23.72 -8.26 31.81
N ALA A 259 -24.77 -8.66 32.53
CA ALA A 259 -25.84 -9.49 32.00
C ALA A 259 -26.59 -8.81 30.85
N ALA A 260 -26.92 -7.53 31.00
CA ALA A 260 -27.56 -6.74 29.95
C ALA A 260 -26.67 -6.60 28.71
N ARG A 261 -25.37 -6.33 28.90
CA ARG A 261 -24.40 -6.16 27.81
C ARG A 261 -24.16 -7.43 26.99
N LEU A 262 -24.17 -8.58 27.66
CA LEU A 262 -23.94 -9.89 27.03
C LEU A 262 -25.24 -10.62 26.67
N SER A 263 -26.40 -10.04 26.95
CA SER A 263 -27.73 -10.65 26.72
C SER A 263 -27.87 -12.05 27.35
N VAL A 264 -27.37 -12.20 28.58
CA VAL A 264 -27.46 -13.42 29.39
C VAL A 264 -28.22 -13.17 30.68
N GLY A 265 -28.67 -14.23 31.36
CA GLY A 265 -29.34 -14.09 32.65
C GLY A 265 -28.39 -13.60 33.75
N VAL A 266 -28.87 -12.72 34.63
CA VAL A 266 -28.11 -12.22 35.79
C VAL A 266 -27.64 -13.38 36.68
N SER A 267 -28.48 -14.42 36.83
CA SER A 267 -28.13 -15.64 37.57
C SER A 267 -26.91 -16.36 36.98
N THR A 268 -26.77 -16.38 35.64
CA THR A 268 -25.63 -16.97 34.93
C THR A 268 -24.34 -16.21 35.23
N VAL A 269 -24.38 -14.87 35.20
CA VAL A 269 -23.23 -14.02 35.54
C VAL A 269 -22.82 -14.23 37.00
N THR A 270 -23.77 -14.20 37.93
CA THR A 270 -23.49 -14.40 39.36
C THR A 270 -22.96 -15.80 39.68
N GLY A 271 -23.43 -16.83 38.96
CA GLY A 271 -22.97 -18.20 39.12
C GLY A 271 -21.51 -18.36 38.70
N ILE A 272 -21.16 -17.86 37.51
CA ILE A 272 -19.79 -17.90 36.97
C ILE A 272 -18.81 -17.14 37.88
N LEU A 273 -19.17 -15.93 38.31
CA LEU A 273 -18.32 -15.13 39.21
C LEU A 273 -18.13 -15.81 40.58
N ARG A 274 -19.14 -16.55 41.06
CA ARG A 274 -19.03 -17.31 42.31
C ARG A 274 -18.11 -18.52 42.15
N GLU A 275 -18.28 -19.29 41.08
CA GLU A 275 -17.42 -20.44 40.75
C GLU A 275 -15.95 -20.03 40.63
N GLN A 276 -15.67 -18.90 39.98
CA GLN A 276 -14.32 -18.38 39.81
C GLN A 276 -13.69 -17.88 41.12
N ARG A 277 -14.48 -17.27 42.02
CA ARG A 277 -14.01 -16.89 43.36
C ARG A 277 -13.71 -18.09 44.26
N THR A 278 -14.35 -19.23 44.02
CA THR A 278 -14.06 -20.48 44.75
C THR A 278 -12.91 -21.29 44.15
N ALA A 279 -12.53 -21.00 42.90
CA ALA A 279 -11.45 -21.68 42.19
C ALA A 279 -10.09 -20.94 42.27
N ALA A 280 -10.07 -19.72 42.83
CA ALA A 280 -8.88 -18.93 43.14
C ALA A 280 -8.47 -19.12 44.61
#